data_AF-A0A552CQH5-F1
#
_entry.id   AF-A0A552CQH5-F1
#
_cell.length_a   1.000
_cell.length_b   1.000
_cell.length_c   1.000
_cell.angle_alpha   90.00
_cell.angle_beta   90.00
_cell.angle_gamma   90.00
#
_symmetry.space_group_name_H-M   'P 1'
#
loop_
_entity.id
_entity.type
_entity.pdbx_description
1 polymer ?
#
loop_
_entity_poly.entity_id
_entity_poly.type
_entity_poly.pdbx_seq_one_letter_code
_entity_poly.pdbx_strand_id
1 'polypeptide(L)'
;MAKLVTVKLGEGNWEQGFPVILQIAEEGSPPSIEVTGRLPSAPEIPQNYDQWQSSYRHLPVVVRLTAPATQITNVSTTADCRQTLQTLQDSLKRWLNSESFRPVRERLLENLNRSEPIRFIIQAGDGYLRRLPWNLIEFFDHYPKSEVAIAAPVFEKIVSPPSPTKRLRILAILGNSEGIDVTADRRFLENLPGAETVFLVEPPRQKISEQLWEQHWDILFFAGHSHTEGEVGRIYINQRESLTIGELKHGLRTAIEGGLQLAIFNSCDGLGLAKELENLQIPQAIVMREPVPDKVAQEFLKHFLKAFSRGKSLYLSVRTARERLAEEGLDTELPGVMGLPVICQNPAAVPIIWQTQKRLPIRFWIALPFVFAASMALVFIIPSIISMSNHNENSPPNRPPEIETYQFHKYGISIKYPRNWQLQEGKGDLEGSGIFVKFSPDKNDLSSFPPRLTISLDEYLIGPPMLDDYVNDTISKIINQQNSSIILRSEQTTLANNQAHLIEYTWQDDLGFQLKSLQFLMIKGEKIYRITYTAENKEFPEFLPLVTKVMINSFQVELNPNL
;
A
#
# COMPACT_ATOMS: atom_id res chain seq x y z
N MET A 1 -13.98 -18.27 10.37
CA MET A 1 -12.64 -18.72 9.94
C MET A 1 -12.62 -18.64 8.42
N ALA A 2 -11.46 -18.60 7.76
CA ALA A 2 -11.43 -18.52 6.29
C ALA A 2 -11.54 -19.94 5.71
N LYS A 3 -12.33 -20.11 4.65
CA LYS A 3 -12.42 -21.38 3.91
C LYS A 3 -11.38 -21.42 2.80
N LEU A 4 -10.83 -22.61 2.57
CA LEU A 4 -10.05 -22.95 1.41
C LEU A 4 -10.84 -23.91 0.53
N VAL A 5 -11.07 -23.51 -0.72
CA VAL A 5 -11.74 -24.30 -1.75
C VAL A 5 -10.75 -24.57 -2.87
N THR A 6 -10.52 -25.84 -3.18
CA THR A 6 -9.64 -26.24 -4.29
C THR A 6 -10.45 -27.06 -5.29
N VAL A 7 -10.54 -26.57 -6.51
CA VAL A 7 -11.13 -27.27 -7.65
C VAL A 7 -9.98 -27.77 -8.54
N LYS A 8 -9.75 -29.08 -8.52
CA LYS A 8 -8.73 -29.74 -9.32
C LYS A 8 -9.35 -30.19 -10.63
N LEU A 9 -8.87 -29.62 -11.73
CA LEU A 9 -9.23 -29.99 -13.08
C LEU A 9 -8.19 -31.01 -13.58
N GLY A 10 -8.58 -32.29 -13.58
CA GLY A 10 -7.68 -33.39 -13.93
C GLY A 10 -7.43 -33.51 -15.42
N GLU A 11 -6.70 -34.56 -15.81
CA GLU A 11 -6.33 -34.80 -17.21
C GLU A 11 -7.56 -34.98 -18.10
N GLY A 12 -7.64 -34.16 -19.14
CA GLY A 12 -8.76 -34.07 -20.06
C GLY A 12 -8.43 -33.10 -21.20
N ASN A 13 -9.42 -32.83 -22.05
CA ASN A 13 -9.30 -31.85 -23.12
C ASN A 13 -10.68 -31.26 -23.44
N TRP A 14 -10.70 -30.21 -24.25
CA TRP A 14 -11.92 -29.49 -24.61
C TRP A 14 -12.93 -30.33 -25.40
N GLU A 15 -12.51 -31.42 -26.05
CA GLU A 15 -13.40 -32.33 -26.80
C GLU A 15 -14.05 -33.40 -25.91
N GLN A 16 -13.36 -33.85 -24.87
CA GLN A 16 -13.81 -34.93 -23.99
C GLN A 16 -14.32 -34.43 -22.64
N GLY A 17 -13.99 -33.20 -22.26
CA GLY A 17 -14.21 -32.62 -20.94
C GLY A 17 -13.12 -32.97 -19.92
N PHE A 18 -13.29 -32.46 -18.70
CA PHE A 18 -12.30 -32.55 -17.63
C PHE A 18 -12.90 -33.20 -16.38
N PRO A 19 -12.27 -34.24 -15.81
CA PRO A 19 -12.65 -34.72 -14.49
C PRO A 19 -12.37 -33.64 -13.43
N VAL A 20 -13.23 -33.54 -12.44
CA VAL A 20 -13.14 -32.53 -11.37
C VAL A 20 -13.08 -33.20 -10.01
N ILE A 21 -12.16 -32.73 -9.16
CA ILE A 21 -12.16 -33.03 -7.73
C ILE A 21 -12.29 -31.71 -6.99
N LEU A 22 -13.35 -31.55 -6.21
CA LEU A 22 -13.53 -30.43 -5.30
C LEU A 22 -13.09 -30.85 -3.90
N GLN A 23 -12.26 -30.02 -3.27
CA GLN A 23 -11.88 -30.12 -1.88
C GLN A 23 -12.28 -28.84 -1.14
N ILE A 24 -12.86 -28.97 0.06
CA ILE A 24 -13.17 -27.85 0.96
C ILE A 24 -12.50 -28.10 2.31
N ALA A 25 -11.80 -27.09 2.82
CA ALA A 25 -11.11 -27.10 4.10
C ALA A 25 -11.32 -25.78 4.87
N GLU A 26 -11.08 -25.81 6.18
CA GLU A 26 -10.70 -24.59 6.91
C GLU A 26 -9.25 -24.24 6.56
N GLU A 27 -8.92 -22.95 6.45
CA GLU A 27 -7.56 -22.51 6.12
C GLU A 27 -6.54 -23.07 7.13
N GLY A 28 -5.48 -23.70 6.62
CA GLY A 28 -4.44 -24.35 7.44
C GLY A 28 -4.77 -25.76 7.92
N SER A 29 -5.95 -26.30 7.59
CA SER A 29 -6.36 -27.66 7.95
C SER A 29 -6.42 -28.59 6.73
N PRO A 30 -6.35 -29.93 6.92
CA PRO A 30 -6.64 -30.88 5.86
C PRO A 30 -8.08 -30.72 5.30
N PRO A 31 -8.34 -31.15 4.05
CA PRO A 31 -9.70 -31.16 3.50
C PRO A 31 -10.68 -31.95 4.38
N SER A 32 -11.79 -31.31 4.73
CA SER A 32 -12.91 -31.95 5.43
C SER A 32 -13.93 -32.55 4.48
N ILE A 33 -13.95 -32.09 3.23
CA ILE A 33 -14.90 -32.51 2.20
C ILE A 33 -14.12 -32.75 0.92
N GLU A 34 -14.44 -33.87 0.26
CA GLU A 34 -14.03 -34.17 -1.11
C GLU A 34 -15.24 -34.65 -1.91
N VAL A 35 -15.39 -34.17 -3.13
CA VAL A 35 -16.41 -34.66 -4.08
C VAL A 35 -15.84 -34.67 -5.49
N THR A 36 -16.21 -35.68 -6.25
CA THR A 36 -15.84 -35.81 -7.65
C THR A 36 -16.99 -35.36 -8.55
N GLY A 37 -16.64 -34.84 -9.72
CA GLY A 37 -17.58 -34.44 -10.76
C GLY A 37 -16.89 -34.39 -12.11
N ARG A 38 -17.56 -33.82 -13.10
CA ARG A 38 -16.97 -33.67 -14.43
C ARG A 38 -17.50 -32.42 -15.12
N LEU A 39 -16.60 -31.68 -15.75
CA LEU A 39 -16.96 -30.66 -16.72
C LEU A 39 -17.02 -31.33 -18.11
N PRO A 40 -18.10 -31.15 -18.88
CA PRO A 40 -18.29 -31.84 -20.15
C PRO A 40 -17.40 -31.23 -21.26
N SER A 41 -17.47 -31.82 -22.45
CA SER A 41 -16.92 -31.25 -23.69
C SER A 41 -17.41 -29.81 -23.89
N ALA A 42 -16.49 -28.91 -24.25
CA ALA A 42 -16.77 -27.50 -24.54
C ALA A 42 -15.71 -26.88 -25.48
N PRO A 43 -15.55 -27.39 -26.72
CA PRO A 43 -14.57 -26.88 -27.67
C PRO A 43 -14.82 -25.42 -28.08
N GLU A 44 -16.01 -24.88 -27.82
CA GLU A 44 -16.32 -23.48 -28.06
C GLU A 44 -15.65 -22.51 -27.08
N ILE A 45 -15.30 -22.95 -25.86
CA ILE A 45 -14.74 -22.04 -24.83
C ILE A 45 -13.37 -21.49 -25.24
N PRO A 46 -12.40 -22.31 -25.70
CA PRO A 46 -11.14 -21.79 -26.25
C PRO A 46 -11.36 -20.82 -27.42
N GLN A 47 -12.30 -21.14 -28.32
CA GLN A 47 -12.61 -20.28 -29.47
C GLN A 47 -13.17 -18.93 -29.02
N ASN A 48 -14.09 -18.93 -28.04
CA ASN A 48 -14.65 -17.70 -27.48
C ASN A 48 -13.58 -16.90 -26.71
N TYR A 49 -12.65 -17.59 -26.03
CA TYR A 49 -11.51 -16.93 -25.39
C TYR A 49 -10.62 -16.24 -26.43
N ASP A 50 -10.26 -16.93 -27.51
CA ASP A 50 -9.42 -16.36 -28.58
C ASP A 50 -10.10 -15.17 -29.26
N GLN A 51 -11.42 -15.25 -29.48
CA GLN A 51 -12.21 -14.13 -30.01
C GLN A 51 -12.21 -12.93 -29.07
N TRP A 52 -12.46 -13.15 -27.77
CA TRP A 52 -12.38 -12.08 -26.77
C TRP A 52 -10.97 -11.50 -26.67
N GLN A 53 -9.94 -12.33 -26.57
CA GLN A 53 -8.55 -11.92 -26.47
C GLN A 53 -8.14 -11.09 -27.69
N SER A 54 -8.50 -11.56 -28.89
CA SER A 54 -8.28 -10.82 -30.13
C SER A 54 -8.98 -9.47 -30.09
N SER A 55 -10.27 -9.42 -29.74
CA SER A 55 -11.00 -8.16 -29.65
C SER A 55 -10.39 -7.19 -28.63
N TYR A 56 -10.01 -7.69 -27.46
CA TYR A 56 -9.35 -6.94 -26.40
C TYR A 56 -8.00 -6.36 -26.84
N ARG A 57 -7.12 -7.20 -27.42
CA ARG A 57 -5.78 -6.77 -27.87
C ARG A 57 -5.84 -5.77 -29.02
N HIS A 58 -6.92 -5.76 -29.79
CA HIS A 58 -7.17 -4.79 -30.86
C HIS A 58 -7.95 -3.55 -30.41
N LEU A 59 -8.21 -3.34 -29.11
CA LEU A 59 -8.75 -2.08 -28.63
C LEU A 59 -7.76 -0.93 -28.83
N PRO A 60 -8.20 0.29 -29.19
CA PRO A 60 -7.29 1.41 -29.48
C PRO A 60 -6.29 1.69 -28.35
N VAL A 61 -6.73 1.57 -27.09
CA VAL A 61 -5.90 1.81 -25.90
C VAL A 61 -4.83 0.73 -25.70
N VAL A 62 -5.09 -0.51 -26.14
CA VAL A 62 -4.15 -1.65 -26.03
C VAL A 62 -3.20 -1.68 -27.22
N VAL A 63 -3.70 -1.45 -28.43
CA VAL A 63 -2.88 -1.40 -29.67
C VAL A 63 -1.78 -0.34 -29.55
N ARG A 64 -2.07 0.81 -28.93
CA ARG A 64 -1.08 1.86 -28.67
C ARG A 64 0.09 1.41 -27.78
N LEU A 65 -0.07 0.33 -27.02
CA LEU A 65 1.00 -0.26 -26.21
C LEU A 65 1.86 -1.24 -27.01
N THR A 66 1.31 -1.86 -28.06
CA THR A 66 1.91 -3.02 -28.73
C THR A 66 2.39 -2.77 -30.16
N ALA A 67 1.98 -1.68 -30.83
CA ALA A 67 2.32 -1.42 -32.23
C ALA A 67 2.78 0.03 -32.53
N PRO A 68 3.73 0.24 -33.46
CA PRO A 68 4.04 1.56 -34.02
C PRO A 68 2.84 2.14 -34.78
N ALA A 69 2.59 3.44 -34.62
CA ALA A 69 1.38 4.15 -35.09
C ALA A 69 1.08 4.09 -36.61
N THR A 70 1.99 3.54 -37.43
CA THR A 70 1.91 3.58 -38.91
C THR A 70 1.36 2.30 -39.56
N GLN A 71 0.98 1.26 -38.80
CA GLN A 71 0.48 -0.03 -39.34
C GLN A 71 -0.91 -0.46 -38.84
N ILE A 72 -1.78 0.49 -38.46
CA ILE A 72 -3.10 0.15 -37.91
C ILE A 72 -4.14 0.03 -39.03
N THR A 73 -4.58 -1.20 -39.35
CA THR A 73 -5.63 -1.44 -40.35
C THR A 73 -6.92 -2.06 -39.78
N ASN A 74 -6.88 -2.66 -38.58
CA ASN A 74 -8.03 -3.28 -37.93
C ASN A 74 -8.04 -2.98 -36.41
N VAL A 75 -9.03 -2.23 -35.93
CA VAL A 75 -9.21 -1.86 -34.51
C VAL A 75 -10.60 -2.29 -34.07
N SER A 76 -10.70 -2.97 -32.93
CA SER A 76 -11.99 -3.36 -32.35
C SER A 76 -12.63 -2.21 -31.58
N THR A 77 -13.97 -2.16 -31.54
CA THR A 77 -14.67 -1.22 -30.66
C THR A 77 -14.81 -1.79 -29.25
N THR A 78 -15.03 -0.92 -28.26
CA THR A 78 -15.35 -1.34 -26.89
C THR A 78 -16.66 -2.14 -26.82
N ALA A 79 -17.62 -1.86 -27.71
CA ALA A 79 -18.86 -2.62 -27.81
C ALA A 79 -18.63 -4.06 -28.30
N ASP A 80 -17.78 -4.24 -29.33
CA ASP A 80 -17.43 -5.58 -29.83
C ASP A 80 -16.68 -6.39 -28.77
N CYS A 81 -15.77 -5.73 -28.03
CA CYS A 81 -15.05 -6.38 -26.94
C CYS A 81 -15.98 -6.79 -25.79
N ARG A 82 -16.96 -5.95 -25.42
CA ARG A 82 -18.02 -6.35 -24.46
C ARG A 82 -18.82 -7.55 -24.96
N GLN A 83 -19.20 -7.55 -26.24
CA GLN A 83 -20.02 -8.61 -26.80
C GLN A 83 -19.28 -9.96 -26.83
N THR A 84 -17.99 -9.95 -27.20
CA THR A 84 -17.15 -11.16 -27.19
C THR A 84 -16.87 -11.64 -25.76
N LEU A 85 -16.64 -10.72 -24.81
CA LEU A 85 -16.52 -11.06 -23.38
C LEU A 85 -17.80 -11.70 -22.84
N GLN A 86 -18.97 -11.12 -23.14
CA GLN A 86 -20.26 -11.68 -22.74
C GLN A 86 -20.47 -13.08 -23.32
N THR A 87 -20.11 -13.28 -24.58
CA THR A 87 -20.20 -14.60 -25.24
C THR A 87 -19.33 -15.65 -24.52
N LEU A 88 -18.10 -15.28 -24.12
CA LEU A 88 -17.25 -16.12 -23.30
C LEU A 88 -17.88 -16.42 -21.94
N GLN A 89 -18.37 -15.40 -21.22
CA GLN A 89 -19.02 -15.56 -19.92
C GLN A 89 -20.26 -16.46 -19.99
N ASP A 90 -21.09 -16.33 -21.03
CA ASP A 90 -22.27 -17.16 -21.24
C ASP A 90 -21.89 -18.62 -21.51
N SER A 91 -20.82 -18.85 -22.28
CA SER A 91 -20.31 -20.22 -22.51
C SER A 91 -19.77 -20.85 -21.23
N LEU A 92 -19.03 -20.09 -20.41
CA LEU A 92 -18.57 -20.55 -19.10
C LEU A 92 -19.74 -20.84 -18.16
N LYS A 93 -20.76 -19.97 -18.15
CA LYS A 93 -21.97 -20.16 -17.35
C LYS A 93 -22.70 -21.44 -17.74
N ARG A 94 -22.89 -21.71 -19.03
CA ARG A 94 -23.53 -22.96 -19.50
C ARG A 94 -22.72 -24.19 -19.07
N TRP A 95 -21.41 -24.13 -19.26
CA TRP A 95 -20.50 -25.23 -18.96
C TRP A 95 -20.44 -25.57 -17.47
N LEU A 96 -20.31 -24.56 -16.61
CA LEU A 96 -20.36 -24.70 -15.15
C LEU A 96 -21.75 -25.07 -14.63
N ASN A 97 -22.81 -24.93 -15.44
CA ASN A 97 -24.16 -25.32 -15.06
C ASN A 97 -24.59 -26.71 -15.55
N SER A 98 -23.71 -27.44 -16.23
CA SER A 98 -23.95 -28.79 -16.74
C SER A 98 -24.32 -29.80 -15.66
N GLU A 99 -25.13 -30.80 -16.03
CA GLU A 99 -25.55 -31.87 -15.12
C GLU A 99 -24.37 -32.67 -14.56
N SER A 100 -23.30 -32.87 -15.33
CA SER A 100 -22.11 -33.61 -14.87
C SER A 100 -21.29 -32.85 -13.82
N PHE A 101 -21.40 -31.51 -13.78
CA PHE A 101 -20.75 -30.67 -12.78
C PHE A 101 -21.64 -30.38 -11.56
N ARG A 102 -22.95 -30.69 -11.67
CA ARG A 102 -23.94 -30.46 -10.62
C ARG A 102 -23.52 -30.93 -9.22
N PRO A 103 -22.95 -32.14 -9.01
CA PRO A 103 -22.55 -32.59 -7.68
C PRO A 103 -21.52 -31.67 -7.01
N VAL A 104 -20.58 -31.13 -7.80
CA VAL A 104 -19.57 -30.17 -7.32
C VAL A 104 -20.25 -28.85 -6.93
N ARG A 105 -21.14 -28.34 -7.78
CA ARG A 105 -21.88 -27.09 -7.53
C ARG A 105 -22.76 -27.17 -6.29
N GLU A 106 -23.53 -28.24 -6.13
CA GLU A 106 -24.38 -28.46 -4.95
C GLU A 106 -23.54 -28.50 -3.67
N ARG A 107 -22.38 -29.17 -3.71
CA ARG A 107 -21.51 -29.25 -2.55
C ARG A 107 -20.89 -27.91 -2.14
N LEU A 108 -20.58 -27.04 -3.11
CA LEU A 108 -20.16 -25.66 -2.84
C LEU A 108 -21.27 -24.88 -2.12
N LEU A 109 -22.51 -24.96 -2.62
CA LEU A 109 -23.65 -24.23 -2.06
C LEU A 109 -24.00 -24.70 -0.64
N GLU A 110 -23.88 -26.01 -0.37
CA GLU A 110 -24.16 -26.61 0.94
C GLU A 110 -23.17 -26.18 2.05
N ASN A 111 -21.91 -25.87 1.69
CA ASN A 111 -20.82 -25.79 2.68
C ASN A 111 -20.13 -24.43 2.76
N LEU A 112 -20.52 -23.47 1.92
CA LEU A 112 -19.91 -22.14 1.89
C LEU A 112 -20.90 -21.07 2.36
N ASN A 113 -20.41 -20.19 3.25
CA ASN A 113 -21.18 -19.06 3.74
C ASN A 113 -20.79 -17.77 3.00
N ARG A 114 -21.78 -17.01 2.51
CA ARG A 114 -21.55 -15.74 1.79
C ARG A 114 -20.81 -14.68 2.61
N SER A 115 -20.88 -14.77 3.94
CA SER A 115 -20.30 -13.80 4.87
C SER A 115 -18.86 -14.11 5.30
N GLU A 116 -18.35 -15.29 4.98
CA GLU A 116 -17.00 -15.72 5.37
C GLU A 116 -15.98 -15.49 4.23
N PRO A 117 -14.70 -15.23 4.54
CA PRO A 117 -13.65 -15.19 3.53
C PRO A 117 -13.42 -16.57 2.90
N ILE A 118 -13.40 -16.64 1.56
CA ILE A 118 -13.20 -17.90 0.83
C ILE A 118 -12.05 -17.75 -0.17
N ARG A 119 -10.97 -18.49 0.06
CA ARG A 119 -9.87 -18.65 -0.89
C ARG A 119 -10.23 -19.74 -1.90
N PHE A 120 -10.36 -19.37 -3.17
CA PHE A 120 -10.73 -20.30 -4.23
C PHE A 120 -9.50 -20.59 -5.11
N ILE A 121 -9.14 -21.85 -5.28
CA ILE A 121 -7.99 -22.27 -6.10
C ILE A 121 -8.51 -23.13 -7.24
N ILE A 122 -8.23 -22.69 -8.47
CA ILE A 122 -8.38 -23.51 -9.68
C ILE A 122 -7.02 -24.14 -9.98
N GLN A 123 -6.91 -25.45 -9.74
CA GLN A 123 -5.71 -26.21 -10.06
C GLN A 123 -5.91 -26.87 -11.44
N ALA A 124 -5.14 -26.43 -12.43
CA ALA A 124 -5.31 -26.85 -13.83
C ALA A 124 -3.99 -26.91 -14.58
N GLY A 125 -3.80 -27.94 -15.41
CA GLY A 125 -2.64 -28.08 -16.29
C GLY A 125 -2.82 -27.44 -17.67
N ASP A 126 -4.06 -27.41 -18.18
CA ASP A 126 -4.38 -26.86 -19.51
C ASP A 126 -4.17 -25.33 -19.57
N GLY A 127 -3.58 -24.86 -20.67
CA GLY A 127 -3.24 -23.45 -20.85
C GLY A 127 -4.47 -22.53 -20.92
N TYR A 128 -5.55 -22.96 -21.58
CA TYR A 128 -6.79 -22.18 -21.66
C TYR A 128 -7.49 -22.13 -20.30
N LEU A 129 -7.57 -23.26 -19.57
CA LEU A 129 -8.16 -23.28 -18.22
C LEU A 129 -7.48 -22.27 -17.29
N ARG A 130 -6.16 -22.10 -17.39
CA ARG A 130 -5.41 -21.13 -16.59
C ARG A 130 -5.62 -19.68 -17.04
N ARG A 131 -5.97 -19.48 -18.31
CA ARG A 131 -6.25 -18.17 -18.92
C ARG A 131 -7.69 -17.69 -18.67
N LEU A 132 -8.64 -18.57 -18.33
CA LEU A 132 -10.03 -18.14 -18.17
C LEU A 132 -10.21 -17.07 -17.07
N PRO A 133 -11.13 -16.10 -17.27
CA PRO A 133 -11.48 -15.09 -16.28
C PRO A 133 -12.39 -15.64 -15.18
N TRP A 134 -11.88 -16.59 -14.40
CA TRP A 134 -12.67 -17.27 -13.36
C TRP A 134 -13.32 -16.30 -12.36
N ASN A 135 -12.69 -15.17 -12.07
CA ASN A 135 -13.23 -14.17 -11.15
C ASN A 135 -14.47 -13.44 -11.69
N LEU A 136 -14.79 -13.58 -12.99
CA LEU A 136 -15.95 -12.97 -13.64
C LEU A 136 -17.13 -13.94 -13.78
N ILE A 137 -17.09 -15.11 -13.15
CA ILE A 137 -18.24 -16.03 -13.11
C ILE A 137 -19.18 -15.65 -11.96
N GLU A 138 -20.48 -15.94 -12.16
CA GLU A 138 -21.60 -15.63 -11.26
C GLU A 138 -21.40 -16.10 -9.80
N PHE A 139 -20.55 -17.08 -9.55
CA PHE A 139 -20.20 -17.50 -8.19
C PHE A 139 -19.62 -16.34 -7.36
N PHE A 140 -18.70 -15.54 -7.91
CA PHE A 140 -18.00 -14.50 -7.15
C PHE A 140 -18.86 -13.26 -6.87
N ASP A 141 -20.00 -13.13 -7.55
CA ASP A 141 -21.01 -12.10 -7.26
C ASP A 141 -21.81 -12.47 -6.00
N HIS A 142 -22.09 -13.76 -5.81
CA HIS A 142 -22.83 -14.26 -4.66
C HIS A 142 -21.98 -14.42 -3.39
N TYR A 143 -20.66 -14.53 -3.54
CA TYR A 143 -19.70 -14.68 -2.45
C TYR A 143 -18.71 -13.50 -2.46
N PRO A 144 -19.11 -12.31 -1.95
CA PRO A 144 -18.34 -11.06 -2.07
C PRO A 144 -17.04 -11.04 -1.27
N LYS A 145 -16.82 -12.03 -0.38
CA LYS A 145 -15.55 -12.22 0.32
C LYS A 145 -14.74 -13.40 -0.24
N SER A 146 -15.05 -13.82 -1.47
CA SER A 146 -14.30 -14.85 -2.17
C SER A 146 -13.45 -14.26 -3.27
N GLU A 147 -12.25 -14.82 -3.45
CA GLU A 147 -11.38 -14.49 -4.58
C GLU A 147 -10.64 -15.74 -5.06
N VAL A 148 -10.32 -15.76 -6.35
CA VAL A 148 -9.76 -16.90 -7.06
C VAL A 148 -8.29 -16.72 -7.44
N ALA A 149 -7.54 -17.80 -7.29
CA ALA A 149 -6.19 -17.97 -7.82
C ALA A 149 -6.11 -19.19 -8.75
N ILE A 150 -5.11 -19.15 -9.62
CA ILE A 150 -4.71 -20.28 -10.45
C ILE A 150 -3.54 -21.01 -9.78
N ALA A 151 -3.50 -22.32 -9.90
CA ALA A 151 -2.40 -23.14 -9.43
C ALA A 151 -1.99 -24.18 -10.47
N ALA A 152 -0.69 -24.46 -10.52
CA ALA A 152 -0.15 -25.57 -11.29
C ALA A 152 -0.57 -26.93 -10.68
N PRO A 153 -0.76 -27.98 -11.50
CA PRO A 153 -1.11 -29.30 -11.00
C PRO A 153 0.04 -29.96 -10.24
N VAL A 154 1.28 -29.64 -10.61
CA VAL A 154 2.52 -30.13 -9.99
C VAL A 154 3.10 -29.00 -9.16
N PHE A 155 3.28 -29.25 -7.86
CA PHE A 155 3.82 -28.28 -6.92
C PHE A 155 4.53 -28.98 -5.77
N GLU A 156 5.47 -28.27 -5.17
CA GLU A 156 6.21 -28.71 -3.99
C GLU A 156 6.26 -27.58 -2.96
N LYS A 157 6.26 -27.95 -1.68
CA LYS A 157 6.42 -26.97 -0.61
C LYS A 157 7.90 -26.65 -0.43
N ILE A 158 8.29 -25.42 -0.72
CA ILE A 158 9.59 -24.91 -0.27
C ILE A 158 9.46 -24.50 1.20
N VAL A 159 10.29 -25.09 2.05
CA VAL A 159 10.41 -24.71 3.46
C VAL A 159 11.43 -23.60 3.56
N SER A 160 10.95 -22.35 3.61
CA SER A 160 11.79 -21.19 3.85
C SER A 160 11.99 -20.96 5.36
N PRO A 161 13.12 -20.39 5.79
CA PRO A 161 13.31 -19.99 7.18
C PRO A 161 12.30 -18.90 7.56
N PRO A 162 11.96 -18.77 8.86
CA PRO A 162 11.17 -17.65 9.32
C PRO A 162 11.91 -16.34 9.00
N SER A 163 11.16 -15.33 8.55
CA SER A 163 11.72 -14.02 8.19
C SER A 163 12.58 -13.49 9.36
N PRO A 164 13.86 -13.16 9.11
CA PRO A 164 14.79 -12.72 10.16
C PRO A 164 14.48 -11.29 10.63
N THR A 165 13.62 -10.55 9.91
CA THR A 165 13.31 -9.15 10.18
C THR A 165 11.93 -8.96 10.77
N LYS A 166 11.79 -7.94 11.62
CA LYS A 166 10.48 -7.53 12.18
C LYS A 166 9.62 -6.74 11.19
N ARG A 167 10.20 -6.30 10.07
CA ARG A 167 9.55 -5.54 9.00
C ARG A 167 9.60 -6.36 7.72
N LEU A 168 8.56 -6.20 6.92
CA LEU A 168 8.45 -6.81 5.60
C LEU A 168 9.44 -6.12 4.66
N ARG A 169 10.30 -6.88 3.96
CA ARG A 169 11.27 -6.32 3.01
C ARG A 169 10.79 -6.50 1.57
N ILE A 170 10.80 -5.40 0.81
CA ILE A 170 10.39 -5.35 -0.59
C ILE A 170 11.59 -4.98 -1.45
N LEU A 171 11.95 -5.84 -2.41
CA LEU A 171 12.86 -5.47 -3.49
C LEU A 171 12.01 -4.95 -4.66
N ALA A 172 12.10 -3.66 -4.96
CA ALA A 172 11.37 -3.02 -6.04
C ALA A 172 12.30 -2.71 -7.22
N ILE A 173 12.13 -3.43 -8.32
CA ILE A 173 12.87 -3.23 -9.57
C ILE A 173 12.00 -2.36 -10.48
N LEU A 174 12.45 -1.13 -10.73
CA LEU A 174 11.84 -0.20 -11.68
C LEU A 174 12.66 -0.28 -12.97
N GLY A 175 12.13 -0.98 -13.97
CA GLY A 175 12.76 -1.26 -15.25
C GLY A 175 12.66 -0.11 -16.24
N ASN A 176 12.75 -0.44 -17.53
CA ASN A 176 12.60 0.52 -18.62
C ASN A 176 11.27 1.28 -18.46
N SER A 177 11.39 2.61 -18.35
CA SER A 177 10.30 3.55 -18.12
C SER A 177 9.80 4.30 -19.37
N GLU A 178 10.23 3.90 -20.58
CA GLU A 178 9.88 4.59 -21.82
C GLU A 178 8.35 4.58 -22.07
N GLY A 179 7.71 5.73 -21.97
CA GLY A 179 6.27 5.85 -22.19
C GLY A 179 5.37 5.34 -21.05
N ILE A 180 5.93 5.06 -19.86
CA ILE A 180 5.19 4.67 -18.64
C ILE A 180 5.70 5.45 -17.42
N ASP A 181 4.87 5.66 -16.40
CA ASP A 181 5.24 6.38 -15.16
C ASP A 181 5.55 5.42 -14.00
N VAL A 182 6.75 4.85 -14.01
CA VAL A 182 7.26 4.04 -12.89
C VAL A 182 7.48 4.87 -11.60
N THR A 183 7.42 6.20 -11.68
CA THR A 183 7.54 7.08 -10.50
C THR A 183 6.27 7.05 -9.67
N ALA A 184 5.10 6.90 -10.29
CA ALA A 184 3.84 6.69 -9.57
C ALA A 184 3.91 5.40 -8.74
N ASP A 185 4.37 4.30 -9.34
CA ASP A 185 4.57 3.02 -8.65
C ASP A 185 5.52 3.16 -7.46
N ARG A 186 6.64 3.86 -7.66
CA ARG A 186 7.61 4.18 -6.60
C ARG A 186 6.95 4.87 -5.41
N ARG A 187 6.12 5.90 -5.65
CA ARG A 187 5.44 6.64 -4.58
C ARG A 187 4.51 5.75 -3.75
N PHE A 188 3.83 4.78 -4.36
CA PHE A 188 2.97 3.84 -3.63
C PHE A 188 3.76 2.90 -2.72
N LEU A 189 5.03 2.66 -3.05
CA LEU A 189 5.93 1.77 -2.30
C LEU A 189 6.77 2.51 -1.25
N GLU A 190 6.99 3.82 -1.38
CA GLU A 190 7.92 4.61 -0.56
C GLU A 190 7.48 4.86 0.90
N ASN A 191 6.22 4.57 1.25
CA ASN A 191 5.69 4.87 2.59
C ASN A 191 4.78 3.76 3.15
N LEU A 192 5.02 2.51 2.77
CA LEU A 192 4.20 1.39 3.23
C LEU A 192 4.43 1.09 4.72
N PRO A 193 3.38 1.07 5.55
CA PRO A 193 3.52 0.89 7.00
C PRO A 193 4.06 -0.49 7.34
N GLY A 194 5.16 -0.54 8.10
CA GLY A 194 5.77 -1.82 8.51
C GLY A 194 6.54 -2.55 7.42
N ALA A 195 6.81 -1.89 6.29
CA ALA A 195 7.68 -2.41 5.23
C ALA A 195 8.95 -1.55 5.03
N GLU A 196 10.01 -2.18 4.59
CA GLU A 196 11.25 -1.58 4.09
C GLU A 196 11.35 -1.88 2.60
N THR A 197 11.32 -0.85 1.77
CA THR A 197 11.45 -1.01 0.31
C THR A 197 12.84 -0.58 -0.15
N VAL A 198 13.52 -1.44 -0.90
CA VAL A 198 14.77 -1.12 -1.60
C VAL A 198 14.48 -1.00 -3.08
N PHE A 199 14.80 0.16 -3.66
CA PHE A 199 14.56 0.46 -5.07
C PHE A 199 15.80 0.23 -5.92
N LEU A 200 15.64 -0.52 -7.00
CA LEU A 200 16.59 -0.59 -8.10
C LEU A 200 15.97 0.11 -9.31
N VAL A 201 16.47 1.29 -9.68
CA VAL A 201 15.96 2.09 -10.82
C VAL A 201 16.86 1.90 -12.02
N GLU A 202 16.28 1.39 -13.10
CA GLU A 202 16.95 0.97 -14.33
C GLU A 202 18.32 0.29 -14.07
N PRO A 203 18.39 -0.72 -13.18
CA PRO A 203 19.67 -1.29 -12.74
C PRO A 203 20.35 -2.09 -13.85
N PRO A 204 21.69 -2.25 -13.79
CA PRO A 204 22.36 -3.29 -14.57
C PRO A 204 22.00 -4.68 -14.04
N ARG A 205 22.05 -5.70 -14.90
CA ARG A 205 21.79 -7.11 -14.53
C ARG A 205 22.52 -7.55 -13.25
N GLN A 206 23.78 -7.17 -13.11
CA GLN A 206 24.62 -7.58 -11.98
C GLN A 206 24.01 -7.17 -10.62
N LYS A 207 23.48 -5.94 -10.50
CA LYS A 207 22.87 -5.47 -9.25
C LYS A 207 21.64 -6.27 -8.86
N ILE A 208 20.81 -6.66 -9.83
CA ILE A 208 19.65 -7.52 -9.56
C ILE A 208 20.13 -8.87 -9.03
N SER A 209 21.16 -9.45 -9.65
CA SER A 209 21.75 -10.70 -9.18
C SER A 209 22.26 -10.55 -7.74
N GLU A 210 23.08 -9.55 -7.44
CA GLU A 210 23.60 -9.31 -6.07
C GLU A 210 22.47 -9.24 -5.04
N GLN A 211 21.40 -8.48 -5.30
CA GLN A 211 20.25 -8.40 -4.38
C GLN A 211 19.54 -9.74 -4.18
N LEU A 212 19.38 -10.54 -5.24
CA LEU A 212 18.69 -11.83 -5.16
C LEU A 212 19.52 -12.92 -4.45
N TRP A 213 20.84 -12.84 -4.51
CA TRP A 213 21.74 -13.83 -3.91
C TRP A 213 22.12 -13.51 -2.46
N GLU A 214 22.30 -12.23 -2.13
CA GLU A 214 22.95 -11.82 -0.87
C GLU A 214 21.98 -11.31 0.19
N GLN A 215 20.74 -10.99 -0.19
CA GLN A 215 19.79 -10.32 0.68
C GLN A 215 18.50 -11.14 0.87
N HIS A 216 17.87 -10.93 2.02
CA HIS A 216 16.55 -11.48 2.32
C HIS A 216 15.44 -10.56 1.81
N TRP A 217 14.44 -11.14 1.15
CA TRP A 217 13.25 -10.42 0.64
C TRP A 217 11.98 -11.20 0.97
N ASP A 218 10.92 -10.49 1.36
CA ASP A 218 9.58 -11.08 1.51
C ASP A 218 8.75 -10.88 0.24
N ILE A 219 8.92 -9.73 -0.43
CA ILE A 219 8.25 -9.37 -1.67
C ILE A 219 9.27 -8.93 -2.73
N LEU A 220 9.09 -9.43 -3.95
CA LEU A 220 9.73 -8.94 -5.16
C LEU A 220 8.69 -8.16 -5.96
N PHE A 221 8.98 -6.92 -6.31
CA PHE A 221 8.12 -6.08 -7.14
C PHE A 221 8.88 -5.70 -8.42
N PHE A 222 8.20 -5.80 -9.55
CA PHE A 222 8.69 -5.31 -10.84
C PHE A 222 7.64 -4.40 -11.48
N ALA A 223 8.10 -3.22 -11.92
CA ALA A 223 7.35 -2.32 -12.80
C ALA A 223 8.27 -1.90 -13.96
N GLY A 224 7.75 -1.91 -15.18
CA GLY A 224 8.54 -1.71 -16.38
C GLY A 224 7.91 -2.43 -17.56
N HIS A 225 8.49 -2.26 -18.75
CA HIS A 225 8.08 -3.05 -19.91
C HIS A 225 8.33 -4.54 -19.69
N SER A 226 7.36 -5.35 -20.11
CA SER A 226 7.49 -6.80 -20.23
C SER A 226 6.89 -7.28 -21.54
N HIS A 227 7.42 -8.39 -22.05
CA HIS A 227 6.94 -9.01 -23.27
C HIS A 227 7.00 -10.53 -23.13
N THR A 228 5.92 -11.21 -23.54
CA THR A 228 5.88 -12.68 -23.59
C THR A 228 5.97 -13.13 -25.04
N GLU A 229 7.03 -13.86 -25.40
CA GLU A 229 7.16 -14.55 -26.68
C GLU A 229 6.85 -16.03 -26.47
N GLY A 230 5.67 -16.48 -26.93
CA GLY A 230 5.19 -17.84 -26.68
C GLY A 230 4.89 -18.06 -25.19
N GLU A 231 5.74 -18.83 -24.52
CA GLU A 231 5.61 -19.16 -23.08
C GLU A 231 6.77 -18.58 -22.25
N VAL A 232 7.65 -17.77 -22.86
CA VAL A 232 8.82 -17.18 -22.19
C VAL A 232 8.56 -15.70 -21.95
N GLY A 233 8.55 -15.31 -20.68
CA GLY A 233 8.37 -13.92 -20.28
C GLY A 233 9.71 -13.19 -20.18
N ARG A 234 9.77 -11.98 -20.72
CA ARG A 234 10.94 -11.10 -20.69
C ARG A 234 10.58 -9.79 -20.01
N ILE A 235 11.44 -9.34 -19.09
CA ILE A 235 11.35 -8.05 -18.41
C ILE A 235 12.47 -7.12 -18.88
N TYR A 236 12.15 -5.87 -19.19
CA TYR A 236 13.13 -4.87 -19.59
C TYR A 236 13.62 -4.14 -18.34
N ILE A 237 14.82 -4.49 -17.88
CA ILE A 237 15.35 -4.00 -16.60
C ILE A 237 15.95 -2.60 -16.70
N ASN A 238 16.27 -2.14 -17.92
CA ASN A 238 16.67 -0.78 -18.23
C ASN A 238 16.50 -0.55 -19.75
N GLN A 239 16.91 0.61 -20.26
CA GLN A 239 16.79 0.98 -21.68
C GLN A 239 17.54 0.05 -22.66
N ARG A 240 18.51 -0.73 -22.19
CA ARG A 240 19.44 -1.51 -23.04
C ARG A 240 19.40 -3.00 -22.78
N GLU A 241 19.00 -3.40 -21.58
CA GLU A 241 19.04 -4.77 -21.12
C GLU A 241 17.63 -5.29 -20.81
N SER A 242 17.43 -6.55 -21.12
CA SER A 242 16.24 -7.30 -20.77
C SER A 242 16.64 -8.69 -20.30
N LEU A 243 15.80 -9.30 -19.46
CA LEU A 243 16.05 -10.59 -18.85
C LEU A 243 14.80 -11.46 -18.93
N THR A 244 15.00 -12.75 -19.13
CA THR A 244 13.97 -13.77 -18.89
C THR A 244 13.99 -14.25 -17.44
N ILE A 245 12.89 -14.84 -16.96
CA ILE A 245 12.89 -15.47 -15.63
C ILE A 245 13.87 -16.65 -15.60
N GLY A 246 14.00 -17.39 -16.70
CA GLY A 246 15.04 -18.40 -16.87
C GLY A 246 16.48 -17.90 -16.61
N GLU A 247 16.79 -16.66 -17.00
CA GLU A 247 18.11 -16.04 -16.75
C GLU A 247 18.32 -15.61 -15.29
N LEU A 248 17.24 -15.32 -14.56
CA LEU A 248 17.25 -14.99 -13.13
C LEU A 248 17.03 -16.21 -12.23
N LYS A 249 16.79 -17.39 -12.82
CA LYS A 249 16.38 -18.63 -12.14
C LYS A 249 17.16 -18.94 -10.87
N HIS A 250 18.49 -18.84 -10.91
CA HIS A 250 19.32 -19.20 -9.77
C HIS A 250 19.19 -18.20 -8.61
N GLY A 251 19.26 -16.89 -8.91
CA GLY A 251 19.07 -15.87 -7.89
C GLY A 251 17.64 -15.89 -7.31
N LEU A 252 16.63 -16.06 -8.16
CA LEU A 252 15.24 -16.18 -7.69
C LEU A 252 15.04 -17.42 -6.82
N ARG A 253 15.64 -18.57 -7.17
CA ARG A 253 15.61 -19.75 -6.30
C ARG A 253 16.22 -19.46 -4.94
N THR A 254 17.41 -18.85 -4.91
CA THR A 254 18.06 -18.45 -3.65
C THR A 254 17.19 -17.50 -2.84
N ALA A 255 16.54 -16.52 -3.49
CA ALA A 255 15.61 -15.61 -2.81
C ALA A 255 14.38 -16.34 -2.23
N ILE A 256 13.79 -17.29 -2.97
CA ILE A 256 12.63 -18.10 -2.52
C ILE A 256 13.01 -18.99 -1.34
N GLU A 257 14.13 -19.70 -1.44
CA GLU A 257 14.70 -20.49 -0.35
C GLU A 257 15.04 -19.60 0.86
N GLY A 258 15.45 -18.35 0.60
CA GLY A 258 15.76 -17.35 1.60
C GLY A 258 14.56 -16.71 2.29
N GLY A 259 13.35 -16.79 1.72
CA GLY A 259 12.14 -16.21 2.34
C GLY A 259 11.14 -15.55 1.39
N LEU A 260 11.49 -15.33 0.11
CA LEU A 260 10.61 -14.64 -0.85
C LEU A 260 9.27 -15.36 -1.00
N GLN A 261 8.19 -14.70 -0.59
CA GLN A 261 6.83 -15.25 -0.61
C GLN A 261 6.00 -14.74 -1.78
N LEU A 262 6.14 -13.47 -2.16
CA LEU A 262 5.28 -12.85 -3.16
C LEU A 262 6.09 -12.14 -4.23
N ALA A 263 5.83 -12.46 -5.50
CA ALA A 263 6.28 -11.63 -6.61
C ALA A 263 5.10 -10.87 -7.24
N ILE A 264 5.27 -9.59 -7.50
CA ILE A 264 4.27 -8.73 -8.15
C ILE A 264 4.90 -8.19 -9.43
N PHE A 265 4.39 -8.64 -10.58
CA PHE A 265 4.78 -8.12 -11.88
C PHE A 265 3.69 -7.20 -12.38
N ASN A 266 3.86 -5.91 -12.07
CA ASN A 266 2.94 -4.85 -12.48
C ASN A 266 3.28 -4.38 -13.91
N SER A 267 3.28 -5.31 -14.86
CA SER A 267 3.76 -5.09 -16.23
C SER A 267 2.84 -5.75 -17.28
N CYS A 268 3.01 -5.34 -18.54
CA CYS A 268 2.04 -5.47 -19.63
C CYS A 268 1.89 -6.87 -20.29
N ASP A 269 2.32 -7.97 -19.69
CA ASP A 269 1.98 -9.36 -20.07
C ASP A 269 2.71 -10.28 -19.09
N GLY A 270 1.98 -11.10 -18.32
CA GLY A 270 2.57 -11.84 -17.22
C GLY A 270 2.23 -13.31 -17.10
N LEU A 271 1.46 -13.92 -18.00
CA LEU A 271 1.19 -15.37 -17.89
C LEU A 271 2.41 -16.24 -18.22
N GLY A 272 3.24 -15.82 -19.18
CA GLY A 272 4.54 -16.47 -19.42
C GLY A 272 5.44 -16.39 -18.19
N LEU A 273 5.52 -15.19 -17.58
CA LEU A 273 6.24 -14.96 -16.34
C LEU A 273 5.70 -15.85 -15.21
N ALA A 274 4.38 -15.94 -15.04
CA ALA A 274 3.75 -16.77 -14.01
C ALA A 274 4.14 -18.24 -14.13
N LYS A 275 4.14 -18.80 -15.34
CA LYS A 275 4.55 -20.20 -15.56
C LYS A 275 6.01 -20.44 -15.18
N GLU A 276 6.90 -19.52 -15.55
CA GLU A 276 8.31 -19.64 -15.17
C GLU A 276 8.51 -19.52 -13.66
N LEU A 277 7.78 -18.62 -12.98
CA LEU A 277 7.82 -18.46 -11.53
C LEU A 277 7.24 -19.68 -10.78
N GLU A 278 6.17 -20.29 -11.31
CA GLU A 278 5.61 -21.54 -10.78
C GLU A 278 6.62 -22.70 -10.88
N ASN A 279 7.41 -22.78 -11.96
CA ASN A 279 8.48 -23.77 -12.08
C ASN A 279 9.58 -23.58 -11.01
N LEU A 280 9.70 -22.37 -10.45
CA LEU A 280 10.57 -22.06 -9.31
C LEU A 280 9.88 -22.30 -7.96
N GLN A 281 8.64 -22.78 -7.96
CA GLN A 281 7.83 -23.04 -6.78
C GLN A 281 7.58 -21.80 -5.91
N ILE A 282 7.54 -20.61 -6.52
CA ILE A 282 7.26 -19.38 -5.77
C ILE A 282 5.92 -19.52 -5.01
N PRO A 283 5.83 -19.09 -3.74
CA PRO A 283 4.61 -19.25 -2.96
C PRO A 283 3.41 -18.53 -3.59
N GLN A 284 3.58 -17.27 -3.98
CA GLN A 284 2.56 -16.48 -4.65
C GLN A 284 3.16 -15.57 -5.73
N ALA A 285 2.42 -15.35 -6.81
CA ALA A 285 2.68 -14.29 -7.77
C ALA A 285 1.40 -13.54 -8.14
N ILE A 286 1.52 -12.25 -8.41
CA ILE A 286 0.47 -11.44 -9.03
C ILE A 286 0.99 -10.97 -10.39
N VAL A 287 0.24 -11.29 -11.44
CA VAL A 287 0.60 -10.98 -12.83
C VAL A 287 -0.62 -10.44 -13.58
N MET A 288 -0.41 -9.85 -14.76
CA MET A 288 -1.49 -9.47 -15.67
C MET A 288 -1.72 -10.57 -16.71
N ARG A 289 -2.99 -10.93 -16.93
CA ARG A 289 -3.41 -11.95 -17.89
C ARG A 289 -3.13 -11.55 -19.34
N GLU A 290 -3.38 -10.29 -19.64
CA GLU A 290 -3.26 -9.67 -20.95
C GLU A 290 -2.59 -8.31 -20.80
N PRO A 291 -2.12 -7.69 -21.89
CA PRO A 291 -1.56 -6.34 -21.83
C PRO A 291 -2.51 -5.31 -21.27
N VAL A 292 -2.01 -4.50 -20.34
CA VAL A 292 -2.75 -3.46 -19.63
C VAL A 292 -2.09 -2.10 -19.86
N PRO A 293 -2.85 -1.00 -20.01
CA PRO A 293 -2.29 0.33 -19.95
C PRO A 293 -1.68 0.63 -18.58
N ASP A 294 -0.67 1.50 -18.56
CA ASP A 294 0.05 1.91 -17.35
C ASP A 294 -0.90 2.38 -16.22
N LYS A 295 -1.94 3.15 -16.57
CA LYS A 295 -2.98 3.60 -15.63
C LYS A 295 -3.68 2.44 -14.91
N VAL A 296 -3.96 1.33 -15.60
CA VAL A 296 -4.62 0.16 -14.97
C VAL A 296 -3.68 -0.52 -14.00
N ALA A 297 -2.41 -0.70 -14.38
CA ALA A 297 -1.38 -1.27 -13.53
C ALA A 297 -1.17 -0.42 -12.27
N GLN A 298 -1.08 0.90 -12.41
CA GLN A 298 -0.91 1.84 -11.29
C GLN A 298 -2.11 1.86 -10.34
N GLU A 299 -3.34 1.99 -10.86
CA GLU A 299 -4.53 1.99 -10.00
C GLU A 299 -4.71 0.64 -9.31
N PHE A 300 -4.45 -0.47 -10.00
CA PHE A 300 -4.45 -1.79 -9.39
C PHE A 300 -3.46 -1.83 -8.21
N LEU A 301 -2.20 -1.46 -8.46
CA LEU A 301 -1.13 -1.49 -7.45
C LEU A 301 -1.47 -0.63 -6.25
N LYS A 302 -1.92 0.61 -6.47
CA LYS A 302 -2.34 1.55 -5.44
C LYS A 302 -3.42 0.98 -4.54
N HIS A 303 -4.51 0.46 -5.11
CA HIS A 303 -5.62 -0.08 -4.33
C HIS A 303 -5.24 -1.39 -3.63
N PHE A 304 -4.45 -2.24 -4.30
CA PHE A 304 -3.94 -3.48 -3.74
C PHE A 304 -3.05 -3.21 -2.52
N LEU A 305 -2.02 -2.37 -2.65
CA LEU A 305 -1.10 -2.04 -1.56
C LEU A 305 -1.81 -1.35 -0.41
N LYS A 306 -2.74 -0.43 -0.70
CA LYS A 306 -3.57 0.24 0.33
C LYS A 306 -4.40 -0.76 1.13
N ALA A 307 -5.02 -1.73 0.47
CA ALA A 307 -5.79 -2.78 1.12
C ALA A 307 -4.91 -3.75 1.92
N PHE A 308 -3.82 -4.22 1.30
CA PHE A 308 -2.95 -5.25 1.84
C PHE A 308 -2.17 -4.75 3.06
N SER A 309 -1.60 -3.55 2.97
CA SER A 309 -0.86 -2.93 4.09
C SER A 309 -1.72 -2.59 5.31
N ARG A 310 -3.04 -2.51 5.15
CA ARG A 310 -4.02 -2.32 6.24
C ARG A 310 -4.53 -3.63 6.84
N GLY A 311 -3.94 -4.77 6.46
CA GLY A 311 -4.21 -6.07 7.07
C GLY A 311 -5.33 -6.87 6.41
N LYS A 312 -5.86 -6.47 5.24
CA LYS A 312 -6.66 -7.41 4.43
C LYS A 312 -5.78 -8.56 3.96
N SER A 313 -6.38 -9.74 3.75
CA SER A 313 -5.64 -10.88 3.16
C SER A 313 -5.21 -10.55 1.73
N LEU A 314 -4.19 -11.24 1.22
CA LEU A 314 -3.74 -11.10 -0.17
C LEU A 314 -4.91 -11.17 -1.17
N TYR A 315 -5.76 -12.18 -1.00
CA TYR A 315 -6.93 -12.46 -1.85
C TYR A 315 -7.96 -11.34 -1.79
N LEU A 316 -8.35 -10.89 -0.59
CA LEU A 316 -9.30 -9.79 -0.46
C LEU A 316 -8.72 -8.45 -0.92
N SER A 317 -7.40 -8.28 -0.86
CA SER A 317 -6.72 -7.08 -1.34
C SER A 317 -6.72 -7.02 -2.87
N VAL A 318 -6.45 -8.14 -3.53
CA VAL A 318 -6.57 -8.25 -5.00
C VAL A 318 -8.02 -8.03 -5.45
N ARG A 319 -8.99 -8.63 -4.75
CA ARG A 319 -10.41 -8.40 -5.04
C ARG A 319 -10.77 -6.92 -4.92
N THR A 320 -10.40 -6.31 -3.79
CA THR A 320 -10.63 -4.87 -3.56
C THR A 320 -10.05 -4.05 -4.71
N ALA A 321 -8.81 -4.34 -5.13
CA ALA A 321 -8.19 -3.63 -6.23
C ALA A 321 -8.95 -3.81 -7.55
N ARG A 322 -9.34 -5.03 -7.90
CA ARG A 322 -10.13 -5.31 -9.11
C ARG A 322 -11.46 -4.56 -9.11
N GLU A 323 -12.22 -4.61 -8.02
CA GLU A 323 -13.50 -3.89 -7.89
C GLU A 323 -13.32 -2.38 -8.06
N ARG A 324 -12.23 -1.81 -7.50
CA ARG A 324 -11.89 -0.39 -7.65
C ARG A 324 -11.57 0.00 -9.09
N LEU A 325 -10.93 -0.87 -9.88
CA LEU A 325 -10.71 -0.61 -11.31
C LEU A 325 -12.04 -0.41 -12.05
N ALA A 326 -13.07 -1.20 -11.71
CA ALA A 326 -14.40 -1.06 -12.30
C ALA A 326 -15.10 0.22 -11.83
N GLU A 327 -15.08 0.53 -10.53
CA GLU A 327 -15.68 1.74 -9.96
C GLU A 327 -15.09 3.04 -10.54
N GLU A 328 -13.80 3.03 -10.85
CA GLU A 328 -13.10 4.17 -11.45
C GLU A 328 -13.35 4.31 -12.96
N GLY A 329 -14.24 3.49 -13.49
CA GLY A 329 -14.71 3.56 -14.88
C GLY A 329 -13.71 3.00 -15.88
N LEU A 330 -12.65 2.31 -15.46
CA LEU A 330 -11.67 1.73 -16.40
C LEU A 330 -12.27 0.62 -17.26
N ASP A 331 -13.34 -0.02 -16.78
CA ASP A 331 -14.11 -0.99 -17.56
C ASP A 331 -14.76 -0.35 -18.80
N THR A 332 -15.01 0.97 -18.80
CA THR A 332 -15.61 1.67 -19.95
C THR A 332 -14.74 1.59 -21.21
N GLU A 333 -13.43 1.74 -21.02
CA GLU A 333 -12.40 1.70 -22.06
C GLU A 333 -11.83 0.29 -22.26
N LEU A 334 -11.85 -0.54 -21.21
CA LEU A 334 -11.30 -1.89 -21.17
C LEU A 334 -12.32 -2.89 -20.60
N PRO A 335 -13.27 -3.38 -21.41
CA PRO A 335 -14.24 -4.35 -20.97
C PRO A 335 -13.59 -5.59 -20.33
N GLY A 336 -13.99 -5.91 -19.09
CA GLY A 336 -13.45 -7.03 -18.34
C GLY A 336 -12.16 -6.71 -17.58
N VAL A 337 -11.86 -5.43 -17.31
CA VAL A 337 -10.64 -4.98 -16.61
C VAL A 337 -10.41 -5.72 -15.28
N MET A 338 -11.49 -6.06 -14.56
CA MET A 338 -11.45 -6.84 -13.31
C MET A 338 -10.83 -8.23 -13.50
N GLY A 339 -10.94 -8.80 -14.69
CA GLY A 339 -10.36 -10.09 -15.03
C GLY A 339 -8.85 -10.07 -15.16
N LEU A 340 -8.22 -8.91 -15.39
CA LEU A 340 -6.85 -8.86 -15.90
C LEU A 340 -5.77 -9.19 -14.86
N PRO A 341 -5.78 -8.63 -13.63
CA PRO A 341 -4.83 -9.05 -12.60
C PRO A 341 -5.14 -10.48 -12.19
N VAL A 342 -4.16 -11.36 -12.00
CA VAL A 342 -4.33 -12.78 -11.65
C VAL A 342 -3.39 -13.16 -10.51
N ILE A 343 -3.92 -13.92 -9.54
CA ILE A 343 -3.12 -14.57 -8.50
C ILE A 343 -2.69 -15.94 -9.01
N CYS A 344 -1.40 -16.20 -9.02
CA CYS A 344 -0.81 -17.53 -9.16
C CYS A 344 -0.35 -18.00 -7.78
N GLN A 345 -0.77 -19.20 -7.39
CA GLN A 345 -0.55 -19.74 -6.05
C GLN A 345 0.08 -21.13 -6.14
N ASN A 346 1.17 -21.35 -5.41
CA ASN A 346 1.59 -22.70 -5.06
C ASN A 346 0.62 -23.26 -3.99
N PRO A 347 -0.15 -24.33 -4.26
CA PRO A 347 -1.15 -24.86 -3.31
C PRO A 347 -0.59 -25.28 -1.96
N ALA A 348 0.69 -25.65 -1.89
CA ALA A 348 1.32 -26.05 -0.63
C ALA A 348 1.78 -24.86 0.24
N ALA A 349 1.69 -23.63 -0.29
CA ALA A 349 2.09 -22.43 0.41
C ALA A 349 0.91 -21.71 1.08
N VAL A 350 1.19 -21.17 2.26
CA VAL A 350 0.28 -20.25 2.95
C VAL A 350 0.53 -18.84 2.40
N PRO A 351 -0.51 -18.05 2.06
CA PRO A 351 -0.34 -16.67 1.64
C PRO A 351 0.42 -15.83 2.65
N ILE A 352 1.33 -15.00 2.13
CA ILE A 352 1.93 -13.93 2.93
C ILE A 352 0.84 -13.04 3.56
N ILE A 353 1.07 -12.69 4.82
CA ILE A 353 0.23 -11.76 5.58
C ILE A 353 1.07 -10.51 5.80
N TRP A 354 0.47 -9.34 5.58
CA TRP A 354 1.10 -8.09 5.97
C TRP A 354 1.21 -8.04 7.50
N GLN A 355 2.44 -8.15 8.01
CA GLN A 355 2.69 -8.12 9.45
C GLN A 355 2.50 -6.70 9.99
N THR A 356 1.27 -6.34 10.31
CA THR A 356 1.00 -5.24 11.24
C THR A 356 1.32 -5.76 12.63
N GLN A 357 2.21 -5.09 13.37
CA GLN A 357 2.52 -5.47 14.75
C GLN A 357 1.21 -5.62 15.54
N LYS A 358 0.82 -6.86 15.86
CA LYS A 358 -0.30 -7.11 16.77
C LYS A 358 0.14 -6.62 18.15
N ARG A 359 -0.47 -5.52 18.63
CA ARG A 359 -0.44 -5.12 20.04
C ARG A 359 -0.94 -6.32 20.86
N LEU A 360 -0.10 -6.97 21.66
CA LEU A 360 -0.62 -7.82 22.73
C LEU A 360 -1.32 -6.91 23.74
N PRO A 361 -2.55 -7.23 24.20
CA PRO A 361 -3.16 -6.49 25.28
C PRO A 361 -2.33 -6.74 26.54
N ILE A 362 -1.67 -5.70 27.04
CA ILE A 362 -1.02 -5.75 28.35
C ILE A 362 -2.14 -5.96 29.37
N ARG A 363 -2.27 -7.18 29.89
CA ARG A 363 -3.14 -7.48 31.03
C ARG A 363 -2.58 -6.72 32.23
N PHE A 364 -3.18 -5.57 32.54
CA PHE A 364 -2.96 -4.89 33.81
C PHE A 364 -3.38 -5.83 34.95
N TRP A 365 -2.39 -6.37 35.67
CA TRP A 365 -2.64 -6.88 37.02
C TRP A 365 -2.85 -5.67 37.92
N ILE A 366 -4.11 -5.37 38.19
CA ILE A 366 -4.51 -4.47 39.27
C ILE A 366 -4.29 -5.23 40.58
N ALA A 367 -3.35 -4.73 41.38
CA ALA A 367 -3.40 -4.84 42.83
C ALA A 367 -3.07 -3.46 43.41
N LEU A 368 -4.12 -2.73 43.83
CA LEU A 368 -4.08 -1.53 44.68
C LEU A 368 -3.74 -1.94 46.14
N PRO A 369 -3.54 -1.03 47.14
CA PRO A 369 -3.47 0.45 47.08
C PRO A 369 -2.40 1.13 47.99
N PHE A 370 -2.21 2.45 47.73
CA PHE A 370 -1.95 3.59 48.65
C PHE A 370 -1.02 3.43 49.87
N VAL A 371 -0.12 4.43 50.06
CA VAL A 371 -0.10 5.36 51.22
C VAL A 371 1.07 6.39 51.11
N PHE A 372 0.76 7.65 51.47
CA PHE A 372 1.59 8.88 51.53
C PHE A 372 1.96 9.57 50.19
N ALA A 373 1.83 10.89 50.00
CA ALA A 373 1.75 11.97 50.99
C ALA A 373 0.85 13.14 50.54
N ALA A 374 0.10 13.66 51.52
CA ALA A 374 -0.36 15.04 51.56
C ALA A 374 0.72 15.91 52.23
N SER A 375 0.71 17.21 51.92
CA SER A 375 1.61 18.28 52.38
C SER A 375 2.99 18.29 51.72
N MET A 376 3.55 19.40 51.24
CA MET A 376 3.38 20.80 51.64
C MET A 376 3.45 21.73 50.42
N ALA A 377 2.58 22.73 50.43
CA ALA A 377 2.85 24.01 49.79
C ALA A 377 4.01 24.69 50.54
N LEU A 378 5.05 25.12 49.83
CA LEU A 378 6.01 26.07 50.35
C LEU A 378 6.45 27.03 49.24
N VAL A 379 5.93 28.24 49.38
CA VAL A 379 6.33 29.47 48.71
C VAL A 379 7.81 29.72 49.01
N PHE A 380 8.64 29.86 47.97
CA PHE A 380 9.89 30.58 48.06
C PHE A 380 9.97 31.60 46.92
N ILE A 381 9.85 32.85 47.34
CA ILE A 381 10.22 34.06 46.60
C ILE A 381 11.74 34.26 46.80
N ILE A 382 12.31 35.15 45.97
CA ILE A 382 13.60 35.89 46.09
C ILE A 382 14.70 35.30 45.16
N PRO A 383 15.61 36.11 44.57
CA PRO A 383 15.42 37.18 43.57
C PRO A 383 16.44 37.05 42.40
N SER A 384 16.25 37.83 41.35
CA SER A 384 17.22 37.99 40.26
C SER A 384 18.47 38.75 40.76
N ILE A 385 19.65 38.12 40.69
CA ILE A 385 20.94 38.82 40.77
C ILE A 385 21.48 38.98 39.35
N ILE A 386 21.60 40.24 38.95
CA ILE A 386 22.29 40.72 37.75
C ILE A 386 23.80 40.58 38.01
N SER A 387 24.50 39.88 37.12
CA SER A 387 25.94 40.08 36.91
C SER A 387 26.14 40.45 35.45
N MET A 388 26.52 41.72 35.25
CA MET A 388 26.97 42.25 33.97
C MET A 388 28.41 41.79 33.70
N SER A 389 28.67 41.33 32.49
CA SER A 389 29.95 41.59 31.83
C SER A 389 29.68 41.85 30.34
N ASN A 390 30.13 43.01 29.90
CA ASN A 390 29.91 43.62 28.59
C ASN A 390 30.74 42.96 27.48
N HIS A 391 30.15 42.91 26.29
CA HIS A 391 30.67 43.29 24.95
C HIS A 391 29.75 42.62 23.91
N ASN A 392 29.24 43.24 22.85
CA ASN A 392 29.47 44.52 22.20
C ASN A 392 28.17 44.97 21.54
N GLU A 393 27.98 46.29 21.46
CA GLU A 393 26.88 46.94 20.76
C GLU A 393 26.89 46.63 19.26
N ASN A 394 25.72 46.24 18.74
CA ASN A 394 25.16 46.72 17.47
C ASN A 394 23.64 46.48 17.52
N SER A 395 22.87 47.55 17.75
CA SER A 395 21.40 47.65 17.58
C SER A 395 21.13 48.84 16.67
N PRO A 396 20.09 48.85 15.80
CA PRO A 396 18.67 48.93 16.22
C PRO A 396 17.63 48.25 15.26
N PRO A 397 16.29 48.30 15.54
CA PRO A 397 15.59 48.86 16.69
C PRO A 397 14.71 47.89 17.49
N ASN A 398 14.68 48.14 18.81
CA ASN A 398 13.65 47.73 19.77
C ASN A 398 12.28 48.34 19.41
N ARG A 399 11.54 47.71 18.50
CA ARG A 399 10.07 47.84 18.44
C ARG A 399 9.53 46.42 18.67
N PRO A 400 8.60 46.19 19.62
CA PRO A 400 7.94 44.89 19.73
C PRO A 400 7.37 44.55 18.34
N PRO A 401 7.56 43.31 17.86
CA PRO A 401 7.09 42.94 16.53
C PRO A 401 5.60 43.28 16.44
N GLU A 402 5.22 44.00 15.40
CA GLU A 402 3.81 44.27 15.13
C GLU A 402 3.12 42.92 14.95
N ILE A 403 2.03 42.67 15.68
CA ILE A 403 1.38 41.34 15.73
C ILE A 403 0.11 41.36 14.89
N GLU A 404 -0.01 40.41 13.99
CA GLU A 404 -1.23 40.15 13.22
C GLU A 404 -1.95 38.90 13.76
N THR A 405 -3.24 38.77 13.42
CA THR A 405 -4.04 37.58 13.76
C THR A 405 -4.44 36.88 12.47
N TYR A 406 -4.02 35.63 12.34
CA TYR A 406 -4.50 34.73 11.30
C TYR A 406 -5.79 34.06 11.78
N GLN A 407 -6.83 34.07 10.95
CA GLN A 407 -8.09 33.39 11.21
C GLN A 407 -8.46 32.47 10.05
N PHE A 408 -8.63 31.19 10.36
CA PHE A 408 -9.07 30.19 9.41
C PHE A 408 -10.51 29.75 9.71
N HIS A 409 -11.46 30.43 9.06
CA HIS A 409 -12.90 30.32 9.35
C HIS A 409 -13.46 28.90 9.17
N LYS A 410 -12.97 28.13 8.18
CA LYS A 410 -13.44 26.76 7.91
C LYS A 410 -13.18 25.79 9.06
N TYR A 411 -12.14 26.00 9.87
CA TYR A 411 -11.83 25.15 11.02
C TYR A 411 -11.86 25.88 12.37
N GLY A 412 -12.37 27.11 12.40
CA GLY A 412 -12.48 27.90 13.63
C GLY A 412 -11.15 28.12 14.34
N ILE A 413 -10.02 28.13 13.60
CA ILE A 413 -8.69 28.32 14.17
C ILE A 413 -8.35 29.81 14.13
N SER A 414 -7.79 30.34 15.22
CA SER A 414 -7.09 31.62 15.19
C SER A 414 -5.75 31.55 15.92
N ILE A 415 -4.78 32.32 15.43
CA ILE A 415 -3.46 32.42 16.05
C ILE A 415 -2.84 33.79 15.73
N LYS A 416 -2.13 34.37 16.70
CA LYS A 416 -1.36 35.60 16.50
C LYS A 416 0.04 35.26 16.01
N TYR A 417 0.57 36.08 15.10
CA TYR A 417 1.91 35.92 14.55
C TYR A 417 2.57 37.28 14.30
N PRO A 418 3.91 37.35 14.24
CA PRO A 418 4.63 38.58 13.90
C PRO A 418 4.35 38.97 12.45
N ARG A 419 4.02 40.23 12.20
CA ARG A 419 3.71 40.77 10.87
C ARG A 419 4.84 40.60 9.85
N ASN A 420 6.08 40.58 10.33
CA ASN A 420 7.28 40.34 9.51
C ASN A 420 7.59 38.85 9.31
N TRP A 421 6.66 37.94 9.64
CA TRP A 421 6.74 36.54 9.27
C TRP A 421 5.87 36.30 8.04
N GLN A 422 6.45 35.62 7.06
CA GLN A 422 5.75 35.11 5.90
C GLN A 422 4.75 34.05 6.31
N LEU A 423 3.52 34.22 5.83
CA LEU A 423 2.44 33.25 5.95
C LEU A 423 2.29 32.52 4.62
N GLN A 424 2.36 31.19 4.67
CA GLN A 424 2.11 30.32 3.53
C GLN A 424 1.00 29.33 3.88
N GLU A 425 -0.15 29.45 3.22
CA GLU A 425 -1.21 28.45 3.28
C GLU A 425 -0.83 27.25 2.40
N GLY A 426 -0.96 26.04 2.94
CA GLY A 426 -0.80 24.81 2.17
C GLY A 426 -2.06 24.46 1.39
N LYS A 427 -1.91 23.77 0.27
CA LYS A 427 -3.03 23.03 -0.36
C LYS A 427 -3.26 21.78 0.50
N GLY A 428 -4.01 21.92 1.60
CA GLY A 428 -4.49 20.75 2.32
C GLY A 428 -5.30 19.92 1.33
N ASP A 429 -4.72 18.81 0.84
CA ASP A 429 -5.44 17.90 -0.03
C ASP A 429 -6.70 17.42 0.70
N LEU A 430 -7.76 17.16 -0.06
CA LEU A 430 -9.11 16.80 0.39
C LEU A 430 -9.21 15.51 1.23
N GLU A 431 -8.09 15.02 1.80
CA GLU A 431 -7.97 13.84 2.66
C GLU A 431 -7.37 14.15 4.06
N GLY A 432 -7.31 15.42 4.47
CA GLY A 432 -7.07 15.76 5.88
C GLY A 432 -5.72 15.29 6.43
N SER A 433 -4.66 15.30 5.63
CA SER A 433 -3.29 15.22 6.15
C SER A 433 -2.38 16.12 5.32
N GLY A 434 -1.85 17.17 5.95
CA GLY A 434 -1.04 18.19 5.28
C GLY A 434 -0.69 19.34 6.22
N ILE A 435 0.36 20.11 5.90
CA ILE A 435 0.63 21.39 6.56
C ILE A 435 -0.41 22.40 6.05
N PHE A 436 -1.26 22.92 6.93
CA PHE A 436 -2.34 23.85 6.56
C PHE A 436 -1.83 25.29 6.49
N VAL A 437 -0.99 25.68 7.45
CA VAL A 437 -0.33 26.98 7.43
C VAL A 437 1.08 26.84 7.97
N LYS A 438 1.99 27.58 7.35
CA LYS A 438 3.38 27.74 7.76
C LYS A 438 3.64 29.23 7.98
N PHE A 439 4.27 29.55 9.10
CA PHE A 439 4.81 30.87 9.41
C PHE A 439 6.34 30.78 9.48
N SER A 440 7.04 31.73 8.86
CA SER A 440 8.51 31.82 8.95
C SER A 440 8.98 33.28 8.85
N PRO A 441 10.04 33.71 9.53
CA PRO A 441 10.53 35.09 9.46
C PRO A 441 10.94 35.47 8.03
N ASP A 442 10.75 36.74 7.65
CA ASP A 442 11.28 37.28 6.41
C ASP A 442 12.81 37.14 6.37
N LYS A 443 13.32 36.39 5.38
CA LYS A 443 14.74 36.14 5.07
C LYS A 443 15.71 36.33 6.24
N ASN A 444 16.00 35.24 6.95
CA ASN A 444 17.27 35.16 7.66
C ASN A 444 18.36 34.91 6.60
N ASP A 445 19.10 35.94 6.19
CA ASP A 445 20.26 35.83 5.28
C ASP A 445 21.40 34.94 5.84
N LEU A 446 21.21 34.34 7.02
CA LEU A 446 22.21 33.61 7.80
C LEU A 446 21.91 32.12 7.99
N SER A 447 20.71 31.61 7.64
CA SER A 447 20.37 30.21 7.86
C SER A 447 19.90 29.48 6.61
N SER A 448 20.50 28.32 6.37
CA SER A 448 20.13 27.42 5.28
C SER A 448 18.80 26.69 5.56
N PHE A 449 18.36 26.69 6.82
CA PHE A 449 17.02 26.26 7.23
C PHE A 449 16.32 27.37 8.06
N PRO A 450 15.41 28.16 7.46
CA PRO A 450 14.74 29.23 8.19
C PRO A 450 13.81 28.64 9.28
N PRO A 451 13.81 29.22 10.49
CA PRO A 451 12.86 28.86 11.55
C PRO A 451 11.42 28.89 11.04
N ARG A 452 10.60 27.92 11.45
CA ARG A 452 9.21 27.85 11.01
C ARG A 452 8.29 27.29 12.07
N LEU A 453 7.06 27.80 12.11
CA LEU A 453 5.96 27.20 12.84
C LEU A 453 4.92 26.69 11.84
N THR A 454 4.53 25.43 11.96
CA THR A 454 3.52 24.80 11.11
C THR A 454 2.32 24.37 11.94
N ILE A 455 1.13 24.48 11.34
CA ILE A 455 -0.10 23.91 11.89
C ILE A 455 -0.59 22.86 10.90
N SER A 456 -0.84 21.66 11.43
CA SER A 456 -1.40 20.53 10.69
C SER A 456 -2.65 19.99 11.39
N LEU A 457 -3.63 19.55 10.61
CA LEU A 457 -4.84 18.87 11.06
C LEU A 457 -4.96 17.48 10.45
N ASP A 458 -5.33 16.51 11.27
CA ASP A 458 -5.74 15.18 10.81
C ASP A 458 -7.23 14.94 11.15
N GLU A 459 -8.04 14.47 10.18
CA GLU A 459 -9.47 14.12 10.36
C GLU A 459 -9.68 12.59 10.36
N TYR A 460 -10.48 12.06 11.28
CA TYR A 460 -10.77 10.62 11.40
C TYR A 460 -12.26 10.29 11.26
N LEU A 461 -12.61 9.45 10.27
CA LEU A 461 -13.99 9.03 9.97
C LEU A 461 -14.63 8.07 11.01
N ILE A 462 -13.86 7.53 11.96
CA ILE A 462 -14.32 6.54 12.96
C ILE A 462 -14.04 7.05 14.40
N GLY A 463 -13.87 8.36 14.56
CA GLY A 463 -13.47 8.99 15.82
C GLY A 463 -11.95 8.96 16.04
N PRO A 464 -11.39 9.97 16.72
CA PRO A 464 -9.95 10.09 16.90
C PRO A 464 -9.44 9.04 17.90
N PRO A 465 -8.20 8.53 17.74
CA PRO A 465 -7.55 7.71 18.76
C PRO A 465 -7.48 8.46 20.10
N MET A 466 -7.27 7.75 21.21
CA MET A 466 -6.93 8.42 22.48
C MET A 466 -5.66 9.25 22.29
N LEU A 467 -5.57 10.42 22.94
CA LEU A 467 -4.42 11.32 22.79
C LEU A 467 -3.10 10.61 23.06
N ASP A 468 -3.03 9.80 24.12
CA ASP A 468 -1.84 9.04 24.47
C ASP A 468 -1.44 8.01 23.39
N ASP A 469 -2.41 7.37 22.73
CA ASP A 469 -2.14 6.45 21.62
C ASP A 469 -1.51 7.19 20.43
N TYR A 470 -2.05 8.37 20.11
CA TYR A 470 -1.54 9.21 19.02
C TYR A 470 -0.15 9.79 19.34
N VAL A 471 0.07 10.19 20.59
CA VAL A 471 1.39 10.62 21.10
C VAL A 471 2.42 9.51 20.93
N ASN A 472 2.08 8.29 21.35
CA ASN A 472 2.98 7.14 21.24
C ASN A 472 3.30 6.79 19.78
N ASP A 473 2.31 6.83 18.89
CA ASP A 473 2.51 6.67 17.45
C ASP A 473 3.41 7.77 16.87
N THR A 474 3.20 9.03 17.29
CA THR A 474 4.01 10.18 16.86
C THR A 474 5.46 10.06 17.34
N ILE A 475 5.69 9.71 18.61
CA ILE A 475 7.04 9.48 19.15
C ILE A 475 7.71 8.32 18.41
N SER A 476 6.97 7.25 18.13
CA SER A 476 7.49 6.12 17.36
C SER A 476 7.90 6.53 15.94
N LYS A 477 7.12 7.39 15.27
CA LYS A 477 7.47 7.96 13.96
C LYS A 477 8.73 8.83 14.04
N ILE A 478 8.81 9.74 15.02
CA ILE A 478 10.00 10.59 15.24
C ILE A 478 11.25 9.72 15.39
N ILE A 479 11.21 8.69 16.26
CA ILE A 479 12.36 7.82 16.53
C ILE A 479 12.74 6.95 15.32
N ASN A 480 11.76 6.44 14.57
CA ASN A 480 12.01 5.40 13.55
C ASN A 480 12.15 5.93 12.12
N GLN A 481 11.73 7.16 11.83
CA GLN A 481 11.71 7.71 10.46
C GLN A 481 12.70 8.85 10.24
N GLN A 482 13.19 9.50 11.30
CA GLN A 482 14.13 10.62 11.19
C GLN A 482 15.55 10.18 11.53
N ASN A 483 16.50 10.50 10.66
CA ASN A 483 17.91 10.21 10.89
C ASN A 483 18.36 10.85 12.22
N SER A 484 18.93 10.03 13.11
CA SER A 484 19.54 10.48 14.37
C SER A 484 18.61 11.29 15.29
N SER A 485 17.33 10.94 15.38
CA SER A 485 16.40 11.66 16.26
C SER A 485 16.53 11.27 17.73
N ILE A 486 16.40 12.27 18.62
CA ILE A 486 16.47 12.10 20.07
C ILE A 486 15.32 12.85 20.72
N ILE A 487 14.48 12.14 21.47
CA ILE A 487 13.44 12.76 22.30
C ILE A 487 14.11 13.39 23.52
N LEU A 488 13.98 14.71 23.66
CA LEU A 488 14.50 15.46 24.80
C LEU A 488 13.48 15.53 25.93
N ARG A 489 12.21 15.70 25.60
CA ARG A 489 11.10 15.84 26.55
C ARG A 489 9.79 15.36 25.93
N SER A 490 8.95 14.73 26.74
CA SER A 490 7.60 14.33 26.38
C SER A 490 6.71 14.42 27.63
N GLU A 491 5.69 15.28 27.61
CA GLU A 491 4.85 15.51 28.79
C GLU A 491 3.44 16.01 28.43
N GLN A 492 2.51 15.80 29.36
CA GLN A 492 1.17 16.37 29.27
C GLN A 492 1.20 17.88 29.47
N THR A 493 0.38 18.59 28.72
CA THR A 493 0.24 20.04 28.77
C THR A 493 -1.19 20.46 28.40
N THR A 494 -1.40 21.76 28.20
CA THR A 494 -2.66 22.30 27.69
C THR A 494 -2.40 23.20 26.48
N LEU A 495 -3.28 23.13 25.49
CA LEU A 495 -3.26 24.03 24.33
C LEU A 495 -4.70 24.46 24.01
N ALA A 496 -4.93 25.77 23.87
CA ALA A 496 -6.27 26.37 23.73
C ALA A 496 -7.28 25.88 24.80
N ASN A 497 -6.83 25.70 26.05
CA ASN A 497 -7.60 25.17 27.17
C ASN A 497 -8.08 23.71 27.04
N ASN A 498 -7.50 22.93 26.12
CA ASN A 498 -7.77 21.48 25.99
C ASN A 498 -6.55 20.68 26.44
N GLN A 499 -6.76 19.43 26.85
CA GLN A 499 -5.66 18.49 27.10
C GLN A 499 -4.82 18.33 25.83
N ALA A 500 -3.51 18.44 26.00
CA ALA A 500 -2.55 18.34 24.93
C ALA A 500 -1.29 17.63 25.41
N HIS A 501 -0.41 17.30 24.48
CA HIS A 501 0.88 16.69 24.77
C HIS A 501 1.98 17.46 24.07
N LEU A 502 3.06 17.74 24.79
CA LEU A 502 4.25 18.41 24.29
C LEU A 502 5.36 17.39 24.05
N ILE A 503 5.97 17.43 22.87
CA ILE A 503 7.14 16.63 22.52
C ILE A 503 8.24 17.59 22.04
N GLU A 504 9.40 17.52 22.66
CA GLU A 504 10.61 18.24 22.26
C GLU A 504 11.66 17.22 21.82
N TYR A 505 12.23 17.41 20.63
CA TYR A 505 13.16 16.45 20.05
C TYR A 505 14.14 17.10 19.08
N THR A 506 15.31 16.48 18.92
CA THR A 506 16.28 16.81 17.86
C THR A 506 16.22 15.78 16.75
N TRP A 507 16.61 16.16 15.54
CA TRP A 507 16.68 15.27 14.38
C TRP A 507 17.61 15.86 13.32
N GLN A 508 18.10 15.00 12.42
CA GLN A 508 18.88 15.42 11.26
C GLN A 508 18.05 15.28 9.99
N ASP A 509 18.03 16.31 9.14
CA ASP A 509 17.39 16.21 7.82
C ASP A 509 18.31 15.57 6.77
N ASP A 510 17.77 15.28 5.59
CA ASP A 510 18.50 14.59 4.51
C ASP A 510 19.67 15.43 3.93
N LEU A 511 19.66 16.75 4.19
CA LEU A 511 20.73 17.66 3.82
C LEU A 511 21.80 17.80 4.93
N GLY A 512 21.60 17.09 6.04
CA GLY A 512 22.53 17.00 7.17
C GLY A 512 22.35 18.08 8.24
N PHE A 513 21.34 18.94 8.16
CA PHE A 513 21.07 19.98 9.16
C PHE A 513 20.62 19.36 10.48
N GLN A 514 21.22 19.84 11.57
CA GLN A 514 20.85 19.45 12.94
C GLN A 514 19.72 20.36 13.41
N LEU A 515 18.52 19.80 13.45
CA LEU A 515 17.28 20.51 13.70
C LEU A 515 16.71 20.14 15.07
N LYS A 516 15.98 21.09 15.64
CA LYS A 516 15.23 20.91 16.88
C LYS A 516 13.77 21.29 16.64
N SER A 517 12.88 20.48 17.20
CA SER A 517 11.44 20.64 17.09
C SER A 517 10.75 20.69 18.46
N LEU A 518 9.78 21.59 18.59
CA LEU A 518 8.81 21.64 19.68
C LEU A 518 7.42 21.39 19.10
N GLN A 519 6.78 20.30 19.50
CA GLN A 519 5.53 19.85 18.90
C GLN A 519 4.44 19.70 19.96
N PHE A 520 3.29 20.33 19.70
CA PHE A 520 2.07 20.18 20.49
C PHE A 520 1.07 19.31 19.74
N LEU A 521 0.50 18.34 20.44
CA LEU A 521 -0.56 17.46 19.95
C LEU A 521 -1.82 17.65 20.79
N MET A 522 -2.94 17.92 20.16
CA MET A 522 -4.23 18.12 20.84
C MET A 522 -5.34 17.45 20.03
N ILE A 523 -6.30 16.84 20.73
CA ILE A 523 -7.51 16.31 20.09
C ILE A 523 -8.69 17.13 20.57
N LYS A 524 -9.52 17.61 19.63
CA LYS A 524 -10.77 18.32 19.92
C LYS A 524 -11.82 17.99 18.86
N GLY A 525 -12.93 17.40 19.29
CA GLY A 525 -13.93 16.83 18.38
C GLY A 525 -13.34 15.64 17.62
N GLU A 526 -13.57 15.56 16.31
CA GLU A 526 -13.04 14.50 15.44
C GLU A 526 -11.68 14.86 14.79
N LYS A 527 -11.02 15.89 15.31
CA LYS A 527 -9.83 16.51 14.72
C LYS A 527 -8.64 16.42 15.64
N ILE A 528 -7.48 16.14 15.05
CA ILE A 528 -6.18 16.18 15.71
C ILE A 528 -5.44 17.40 15.22
N TYR A 529 -5.01 18.25 16.15
CA TYR A 529 -4.26 19.46 15.89
C TYR A 529 -2.79 19.20 16.25
N ARG A 530 -1.91 19.42 15.29
CA ARG A 530 -0.46 19.32 15.45
C ARG A 530 0.18 20.66 15.12
N ILE A 531 0.77 21.31 16.12
CA ILE A 531 1.51 22.57 15.97
C ILE A 531 2.98 22.29 16.23
N THR A 532 3.84 22.52 15.24
CA THR A 532 5.26 22.21 15.32
C THR A 532 6.10 23.45 15.02
N TYR A 533 6.94 23.85 15.96
CA TYR A 533 8.02 24.81 15.74
C TYR A 533 9.32 24.07 15.46
N THR A 534 10.01 24.41 14.38
CA THR A 534 11.29 23.80 13.98
C THR A 534 12.29 24.88 13.59
N ALA A 535 13.53 24.72 14.03
CA ALA A 535 14.68 25.55 13.64
C ALA A 535 15.98 24.73 13.74
N GLU A 536 17.07 25.25 13.19
CA GLU A 536 18.41 24.71 13.48
C GLU A 536 18.70 24.77 14.99
N ASN A 537 19.44 23.79 15.52
CA ASN A 537 19.75 23.70 16.96
C ASN A 537 20.30 25.01 17.55
N LYS A 538 21.13 25.73 16.76
CA LYS A 538 21.79 26.99 17.16
C LYS A 538 20.82 28.19 17.19
N GLU A 539 19.79 28.19 16.35
CA GLU A 539 18.81 29.27 16.19
C GLU A 539 17.52 29.00 16.96
N PHE A 540 17.28 27.76 17.36
CA PHE A 540 16.07 27.35 18.06
C PHE A 540 15.73 28.23 19.29
N PRO A 541 16.69 28.59 20.17
CA PRO A 541 16.39 29.43 21.34
C PRO A 541 16.03 30.88 21.00
N GLU A 542 16.43 31.39 19.83
CA GLU A 542 16.24 32.80 19.44
C GLU A 542 14.75 33.15 19.28
N PHE A 543 14.01 32.32 18.54
CA PHE A 543 12.59 32.56 18.29
C PHE A 543 11.67 31.80 19.26
N LEU A 544 12.20 30.92 20.11
CA LEU A 544 11.39 30.14 21.05
C LEU A 544 10.51 31.02 21.98
N PRO A 545 10.99 32.12 22.58
CA PRO A 545 10.14 32.98 23.42
C PRO A 545 9.01 33.63 22.63
N LEU A 546 9.27 34.06 21.39
CA LEU A 546 8.27 34.68 20.50
C LEU A 546 7.20 33.65 20.14
N VAL A 547 7.63 32.47 19.68
CA VAL A 547 6.75 31.37 19.31
C VAL A 547 5.87 30.94 20.48
N THR A 548 6.46 30.70 21.66
CA THR A 548 5.70 30.21 22.82
C THR A 548 4.79 31.27 23.43
N LYS A 549 5.31 32.48 23.68
CA LYS A 549 4.55 33.52 24.39
C LYS A 549 3.52 34.24 23.52
N VAL A 550 3.76 34.32 22.20
CA VAL A 550 2.86 35.02 21.28
C VAL A 550 2.04 34.03 20.46
N MET A 551 2.67 33.12 19.74
CA MET A 551 1.96 32.27 18.78
C MET A 551 1.21 31.14 19.49
N ILE A 552 1.90 30.24 20.20
CA ILE A 552 1.28 29.09 20.87
C ILE A 552 0.23 29.53 21.89
N ASN A 553 0.55 30.53 22.73
CA ASN A 553 -0.39 31.03 23.75
C ASN A 553 -1.62 31.77 23.18
N SER A 554 -1.56 32.25 21.94
CA SER A 554 -2.71 32.88 21.28
C SER A 554 -3.51 31.91 20.41
N PHE A 555 -3.07 30.67 20.28
CA PHE A 555 -3.79 29.66 19.51
C PHE A 555 -5.15 29.38 20.15
N GLN A 556 -6.20 29.54 19.36
CA GLN A 556 -7.57 29.25 19.74
C GLN A 556 -8.23 28.35 18.68
N VAL A 557 -9.17 27.55 19.13
CA VAL A 557 -9.97 26.66 18.28
C VAL A 557 -11.42 26.66 18.77
N GLU A 558 -12.33 27.04 17.89
CA GLU A 558 -13.79 26.96 18.10
C GLU A 558 -14.37 25.88 17.20
N LEU A 559 -15.14 24.95 17.76
CA LEU A 559 -15.87 23.97 16.97
C LEU A 559 -17.07 24.69 16.34
N ASN A 560 -17.14 24.74 15.01
CA ASN A 560 -18.32 25.26 14.33
C ASN A 560 -19.37 24.14 14.27
N PRO A 561 -20.54 24.26 14.95
CA PRO A 561 -21.55 23.21 14.96
C PRO A 561 -22.31 23.05 13.63
N ASN A 562 -22.05 23.91 12.64
CA ASN A 562 -22.73 23.92 11.34
C ASN A 562 -21.86 23.41 10.17
N LEU A 563 -20.73 22.76 10.45
CA LEU A 563 -19.82 22.16 9.44
C LEU A 563 -19.47 20.72 9.76
#